data_AF-A0A960KLQ7-F1
#
_entry.id   AF-A0A960KLQ7-F1
#
_cell.length_a   1.000
_cell.length_b   1.000
_cell.length_c   1.000
_cell.angle_alpha   90.00
_cell.angle_beta   90.00
_cell.angle_gamma   90.00
#
_symmetry.space_group_name_H-M   'P 1'
#
loop_
_entity.id
_entity.type
_entity.pdbx_description
1 polymer ?
#
loop_
_entity_poly.entity_id
_entity_poly.type
_entity_poly.pdbx_seq_one_letter_code
_entity_poly.pdbx_strand_id
1 'polypeptide(L)'
;MRDHRRIDEILDLIKEIWMRDPDVRFNQLLYVLQSSYSKQHAGLGRVEEKDTYGTTRLGFDFFNLEDSLFLKHLHKVANEKKKS
;
A
#
# COMPACT_ATOMS: atom_id res chain seq x y z
N MET A 1 11.30 14.84 -0.31
CA MET A 1 12.50 14.78 -1.19
C MET A 1 12.68 13.36 -1.75
N ARG A 2 12.74 13.25 -3.08
CA ARG A 2 12.87 11.98 -3.83
C ARG A 2 14.25 11.38 -3.59
N ASP A 3 14.32 10.13 -3.15
CA ASP A 3 15.56 9.37 -2.98
C ASP A 3 15.38 8.00 -3.62
N HIS A 4 15.98 7.81 -4.80
CA HIS A 4 15.81 6.59 -5.59
C HIS A 4 16.34 5.34 -4.87
N ARG A 5 17.24 5.49 -3.89
CA ARG A 5 17.80 4.35 -3.12
C ARG A 5 16.76 3.69 -2.22
N ARG A 6 15.63 4.36 -1.95
CA ARG A 6 14.51 3.79 -1.19
C ARG A 6 13.78 2.69 -1.94
N ILE A 7 13.96 2.56 -3.26
CA ILE A 7 13.28 1.52 -4.02
C ILE A 7 13.63 0.13 -3.53
N ASP A 8 14.92 -0.13 -3.25
CA ASP A 8 15.39 -1.43 -2.77
C ASP A 8 14.75 -1.77 -1.42
N GLU A 9 14.73 -0.80 -0.51
CA GLU A 9 14.11 -0.94 0.82
C GLU A 9 12.59 -1.18 0.73
N ILE A 10 11.90 -0.44 -0.14
CA ILE A 10 10.46 -0.62 -0.37
C ILE A 10 10.17 -2.02 -0.91
N LEU A 11 10.94 -2.47 -1.91
CA LEU A 11 10.76 -3.79 -2.52
C LEU A 11 11.07 -4.92 -1.55
N ASP A 12 12.12 -4.79 -0.74
CA ASP A 12 12.48 -5.76 0.28
C ASP A 12 11.39 -5.88 1.35
N LEU A 13 10.82 -4.76 1.81
CA LEU A 13 9.70 -4.77 2.76
C LEU A 13 8.45 -5.39 2.16
N ILE A 14 8.10 -5.06 0.91
CA ILE A 14 6.95 -5.65 0.23
C ILE A 14 7.14 -7.16 0.09
N LYS A 15 8.34 -7.60 -0.28
CA LYS A 15 8.69 -9.02 -0.37
C LYS A 15 8.58 -9.71 1.01
N GLU A 16 9.12 -9.11 2.06
CA GLU A 16 9.03 -9.63 3.44
C GLU A 16 7.57 -9.79 3.88
N ILE A 17 6.73 -8.77 3.62
CA ILE A 17 5.31 -8.80 3.96
C ILE A 17 4.59 -9.89 3.15
N TRP A 18 4.90 -10.00 1.85
CA TRP A 18 4.26 -10.97 0.96
C TRP A 18 4.59 -12.41 1.35
N MET A 19 5.85 -12.68 1.68
CA MET A 19 6.31 -14.02 2.07
C MET A 19 5.65 -14.57 3.34
N ARG A 20 5.07 -13.70 4.17
CA ARG A 20 4.32 -14.11 5.38
C ARG A 20 2.88 -14.51 5.11
N ASP A 21 2.37 -14.18 3.93
CA ASP A 21 0.97 -14.40 3.56
C ASP A 21 0.92 -14.87 2.10
N PRO A 22 1.38 -16.11 1.83
CA PRO A 22 1.59 -16.62 0.47
C PRO A 22 0.27 -16.81 -0.30
N ASP A 23 -0.86 -16.85 0.39
CA ASP A 23 -2.18 -17.01 -0.22
C ASP A 23 -2.68 -15.72 -0.90
N VAL A 24 -2.10 -14.56 -0.53
CA VAL A 24 -2.43 -13.28 -1.14
C VAL A 24 -1.68 -13.11 -2.46
N ARG A 25 -2.39 -12.77 -3.55
CA ARG A 25 -1.72 -12.42 -4.81
C ARG A 25 -1.00 -11.07 -4.67
N PHE A 26 0.15 -10.92 -5.33
CA PHE A 26 0.96 -9.69 -5.26
C PHE A 26 0.16 -8.38 -5.46
N ASN A 27 -0.70 -8.30 -6.48
CA ASN A 27 -1.51 -7.10 -6.72
C ASN A 27 -2.57 -6.86 -5.63
N GLN A 28 -3.10 -7.94 -5.02
CA GLN A 28 -4.00 -7.82 -3.87
C GLN A 28 -3.25 -7.29 -2.66
N LEU A 29 -2.01 -7.74 -2.44
CA LEU A 29 -1.16 -7.20 -1.39
C LEU A 29 -0.94 -5.70 -1.58
N LEU A 30 -0.55 -5.26 -2.79
CA LEU A 30 -0.36 -3.83 -3.06
C LEU A 30 -1.64 -3.02 -2.80
N TYR A 31 -2.79 -3.54 -3.24
CA TYR A 31 -4.08 -2.91 -2.98
C TYR A 31 -4.38 -2.81 -1.47
N VAL A 32 -4.10 -3.86 -0.70
CA VAL A 32 -4.29 -3.86 0.76
C VAL A 32 -3.36 -2.86 1.44
N LEU A 33 -2.09 -2.78 1.03
CA LEU A 33 -1.13 -1.83 1.56
C LEU A 33 -1.60 -0.39 1.30
N GLN A 34 -1.99 -0.07 0.07
CA GLN A 34 -2.54 1.24 -0.29
C GLN A 34 -3.83 1.55 0.47
N SER A 35 -4.75 0.59 0.57
CA SER A 35 -5.99 0.73 1.33
C SER A 35 -5.72 1.05 2.80
N SER A 36 -4.76 0.34 3.41
CA SER A 36 -4.42 0.54 4.82
C SER A 36 -3.72 1.88 5.06
N TYR A 37 -2.83 2.30 4.15
CA TYR A 37 -2.22 3.62 4.18
C TYR A 37 -3.28 4.72 4.11
N SER A 38 -4.20 4.62 3.14
CA SER A 38 -5.28 5.59 2.92
C SER A 38 -6.16 5.70 4.16
N LYS A 39 -6.56 4.57 4.76
CA LYS A 39 -7.35 4.54 6.01
C LYS A 39 -6.65 5.24 7.17
N GLN A 40 -5.34 5.06 7.32
CA GLN A 40 -4.55 5.70 8.38
C GLN A 40 -4.38 7.21 8.17
N HIS A 41 -4.58 7.71 6.96
CA HIS A 41 -4.40 9.12 6.59
C HIS A 41 -5.70 9.75 6.08
N ALA A 42 -6.82 9.50 6.78
CA ALA A 42 -8.12 10.13 6.52
C ALA A 42 -8.66 9.97 5.08
N GLY A 43 -8.33 8.86 4.41
CA GLY A 43 -8.78 8.57 3.04
C GLY A 43 -7.91 9.18 1.95
N LEU A 44 -6.68 9.58 2.24
CA LEU A 44 -5.76 10.13 1.23
C LEU A 44 -5.64 9.21 0.01
N GLY A 45 -5.74 9.80 -1.18
CA GLY A 45 -5.61 9.09 -2.45
C GLY A 45 -6.78 8.16 -2.77
N ARG A 46 -7.86 8.12 -1.98
CA ARG A 46 -9.02 7.29 -2.27
C ARG A 46 -9.76 7.83 -3.50
N VAL A 47 -9.96 6.97 -4.50
CA VAL A 47 -10.73 7.29 -5.72
C VAL A 47 -11.94 6.38 -5.79
N GLU A 48 -13.12 6.98 -5.98
CA GLU A 48 -14.36 6.24 -6.18
C GLU A 48 -14.87 6.54 -7.59
N GLU A 49 -14.86 5.52 -8.43
CA GLU A 49 -15.36 5.61 -9.79
C GLU A 49 -16.63 4.78 -9.91
N LYS A 50 -17.70 5.38 -10.44
CA LYS A 50 -18.93 4.65 -10.73
C LYS A 50 -18.83 4.07 -12.13
N ASP A 51 -18.94 2.76 -12.23
CA ASP A 51 -19.10 2.10 -13.52
C ASP A 51 -20.45 2.48 -14.14
N THR A 52 -20.55 2.33 -15.46
CA THR A 52 -21.73 2.45 -16.31
C THR A 52 -22.95 1.70 -15.76
N TYR A 53 -22.71 0.62 -15.00
CA TYR A 53 -23.74 -0.21 -14.35
C TYR A 53 -24.05 0.19 -12.90
N GLY A 54 -23.57 1.35 -12.43
CA GLY A 54 -23.82 1.85 -11.07
C GLY A 54 -23.00 1.15 -9.97
N THR A 55 -22.06 0.28 -10.34
CA THR A 55 -21.14 -0.34 -9.36
C THR A 55 -20.01 0.63 -9.03
N THR A 56 -19.84 0.95 -7.75
CA THR A 56 -18.70 1.78 -7.29
C THR A 56 -17.43 0.93 -7.23
N ARG A 57 -16.44 1.29 -8.03
CA ARG A 57 -15.08 0.77 -7.95
C ARG A 57 -14.26 1.67 -7.05
N LEU A 58 -13.66 1.07 -6.04
CA LEU A 58 -12.75 1.75 -5.13
C LEU A 58 -11.32 1.54 -5.61
N GLY A 59 -10.59 2.63 -5.81
CA GLY A 59 -9.18 2.65 -6.16
C GLY A 59 -8.37 3.56 -5.23
N PHE A 60 -7.05 3.53 -5.40
CA PHE A 60 -6.13 4.39 -4.68
C PHE A 60 -5.15 5.04 -5.67
N ASP A 61 -5.19 6.37 -5.76
CA ASP A 61 -4.26 7.20 -6.51
C ASP A 61 -3.21 7.80 -5.56
N PHE A 62 -2.00 7.23 -5.61
CA PHE A 62 -0.85 7.65 -4.83
C PHE A 62 0.17 8.46 -5.66
N PHE A 63 -0.24 9.02 -6.80
CA PHE A 63 0.66 9.73 -7.71
C PHE A 63 1.47 10.84 -7.04
N ASN A 64 0.88 11.55 -6.08
CA ASN A 64 1.52 12.64 -5.33
C ASN A 64 2.07 12.22 -3.96
N LEU A 65 2.01 10.94 -3.61
CA LEU A 65 2.49 10.46 -2.32
C LEU A 65 4.03 10.43 -2.31
N GLU A 66 4.65 11.00 -1.28
CA GLU A 66 6.09 10.86 -1.10
C GLU A 66 6.47 9.43 -0.70
N ASP A 67 7.49 8.87 -1.35
CA ASP A 67 8.04 7.55 -1.04
C ASP A 67 8.42 7.40 0.44
N SER A 68 8.87 8.50 1.07
CA SER A 68 9.25 8.54 2.49
C SER A 68 8.10 8.19 3.42
N LEU A 69 6.88 8.62 3.09
CA LEU A 69 5.67 8.39 3.87
C LEU A 69 5.18 6.96 3.68
N PHE A 70 5.19 6.48 2.44
CA PHE A 70 4.81 5.10 2.14
C PHE A 70 5.77 4.10 2.78
N LEU A 71 7.08 4.36 2.71
CA LEU A 71 8.11 3.54 3.34
C LEU A 71 7.92 3.42 4.86
N LYS A 72 7.64 4.53 5.56
CA LYS A 72 7.31 4.50 7.01
C LYS A 72 6.12 3.61 7.32
N HIS A 73 5.12 3.62 6.45
CA HIS A 73 3.96 2.76 6.59
C HIS A 73 4.30 1.28 6.36
N LEU A 74 5.10 0.95 5.34
CA LEU A 74 5.56 -0.42 5.10
C LEU A 74 6.34 -0.98 6.29
N HIS A 75 7.23 -0.19 6.89
CA HIS A 75 7.93 -0.56 8.14
C HIS A 75 6.97 -0.90 9.26
N LYS A 76 5.92 -0.09 9.44
CA LYS A 76 4.89 -0.33 10.46
C LYS A 76 4.18 -1.67 10.21
N VAL A 77 3.73 -1.92 8.98
CA VAL A 77 3.04 -3.17 8.61
C VAL A 77 3.94 -4.38 8.78
N ALA A 78 5.21 -4.29 8.34
CA ALA A 78 6.20 -5.35 8.50
C ALA A 78 6.47 -5.66 9.99
N ASN A 79 6.42 -4.66 10.87
CA ASN A 79 6.60 -4.86 12.31
C ASN A 79 5.34 -5.38 13.02
N GLU A 80 4.14 -4.96 12.61
CA GLU A 80 2.87 -5.45 13.16
C GLU A 80 2.67 -6.94 12.86
N LYS A 81 2.97 -7.38 11.63
CA LYS A 81 2.91 -8.81 11.25
C LYS A 81 4.01 -9.68 11.86
N LYS A 82 5.02 -9.12 12.55
CA LYS A 82 6.02 -9.90 13.32
C LYS A 82 5.52 -10.33 14.70
N LYS A 83 4.48 -9.67 15.23
CA LYS A 83 3.96 -9.90 16.59
C LYS A 83 2.77 -10.86 16.66
N SER A 84 2.32 -11.37 15.51
CA SER A 84 1.21 -12.32 15.39
C SER A 84 1.72 -13.70 15.01
#